data_AF-A0A918X6B4-F1
#
_entry.id   AF-A0A918X6B4-F1
#
_cell.length_a   1.000
_cell.length_b   1.000
_cell.length_c   1.000
_cell.angle_alpha   90.00
_cell.angle_beta   90.00
_cell.angle_gamma   90.00
#
_symmetry.space_group_name_H-M   'P 1'
#
loop_
_entity.id
_entity.type
_entity.pdbx_description
1 polymer ?
#
loop_
_entity_poly.entity_id
_entity_poly.type
_entity_poly.pdbx_seq_one_letter_code
_entity_poly.pdbx_strand_id
1 'polypeptide(L)'
;MYTHQRLTTAGALAAALLLAASATASACVTPPAKAVPRCAERNLSLKVTAAPTPDALTLRVTNNGRTACTVDRIPTVTFGNLDGAARPNPPADSGPYRVAAGTSAYATVLAPPTPADVRVVRDIGVAADPAHHGVRVTAASLGLPKGVRVYDPVTTLWGPKAP
;
A
#
# COMPACT_ATOMS: atom_id res chain seq x y z
N MET A 1 -84.40 7.29 -3.35
CA MET A 1 -83.31 8.14 -2.83
C MET A 1 -82.29 8.35 -3.94
N TYR A 2 -81.99 9.62 -4.22
CA TYR A 2 -80.91 10.24 -5.00
C TYR A 2 -80.13 9.44 -6.09
N THR A 3 -80.32 9.87 -7.35
CA THR A 3 -79.35 10.54 -8.27
C THR A 3 -77.86 10.07 -8.22
N HIS A 4 -77.10 9.83 -9.30
CA HIS A 4 -76.81 10.58 -10.54
C HIS A 4 -76.14 9.61 -11.57
N GLN A 5 -76.32 9.67 -12.90
CA GLN A 5 -75.75 10.63 -13.88
C GLN A 5 -74.19 10.55 -13.91
N ARG A 6 -73.41 10.43 -15.00
CA ARG A 6 -73.45 10.92 -16.41
C ARG A 6 -72.33 10.22 -17.24
N LEU A 7 -72.55 9.91 -18.53
CA LEU A 7 -71.94 10.49 -19.77
C LEU A 7 -70.39 10.53 -19.83
N THR A 8 -69.63 10.47 -20.94
CA THR A 8 -69.75 10.13 -22.39
C THR A 8 -68.31 10.26 -22.94
N THR A 9 -67.92 9.34 -23.83
CA THR A 9 -67.06 9.47 -25.04
C THR A 9 -66.11 10.66 -25.28
N ALA A 10 -64.93 10.25 -25.81
CA ALA A 10 -64.24 10.72 -27.03
C ALA A 10 -63.13 11.80 -26.95
N GLY A 11 -62.07 11.56 -27.73
CA GLY A 11 -61.39 12.61 -28.50
C GLY A 11 -59.86 12.66 -28.39
N ALA A 12 -59.18 12.37 -29.49
CA ALA A 12 -57.73 12.31 -29.70
C ALA A 12 -56.99 13.66 -29.67
N LEU A 13 -55.69 13.66 -29.33
CA LEU A 13 -54.69 14.69 -29.70
C LEU A 13 -53.28 14.01 -29.74
N ALA A 14 -52.67 13.82 -30.91
CA ALA A 14 -51.80 14.75 -31.66
C ALA A 14 -50.33 14.71 -31.19
N ALA A 15 -49.46 14.26 -32.10
CA ALA A 15 -48.01 14.20 -31.96
C ALA A 15 -47.36 15.58 -32.09
N ALA A 16 -46.29 15.82 -31.32
CA ALA A 16 -45.36 16.92 -31.56
C ALA A 16 -43.92 16.43 -31.30
N LEU A 17 -43.14 16.35 -32.39
CA LEU A 17 -41.69 16.19 -32.36
C LEU A 17 -41.04 17.53 -31.97
N LEU A 18 -40.14 17.54 -30.97
CA LEU A 18 -39.22 18.65 -30.74
C LEU A 18 -37.81 18.14 -30.44
N LEU A 19 -36.87 18.69 -31.21
CA LEU A 19 -35.44 18.41 -31.33
C LEU A 19 -34.69 18.54 -30.00
N ALA A 20 -33.94 17.50 -29.62
CA ALA A 20 -32.86 17.61 -28.64
C ALA A 20 -31.51 17.72 -29.39
N ALA A 21 -30.92 18.91 -29.35
CA ALA A 21 -29.60 19.21 -29.90
C ALA A 21 -28.52 18.33 -29.23
N SER A 22 -27.78 17.57 -30.03
CA SER A 22 -26.62 16.81 -29.58
C SER A 22 -25.43 17.77 -29.47
N ALA A 23 -25.24 18.35 -28.27
CA ALA A 23 -24.00 19.03 -27.93
C ALA A 23 -22.88 17.98 -27.89
N THR A 24 -22.10 17.90 -28.97
CA THR A 24 -20.85 17.14 -29.02
C THR A 24 -19.84 17.85 -28.12
N ALA A 25 -19.86 17.51 -26.83
CA ALA A 25 -18.79 17.86 -25.91
C ALA A 25 -17.50 17.23 -26.46
N SER A 26 -16.63 18.06 -27.03
CA SER A 26 -15.27 17.66 -27.36
C SER A 26 -14.57 17.30 -26.06
N ALA A 27 -14.59 16.01 -25.71
CA ALA A 27 -13.80 15.49 -24.61
C ALA A 27 -12.34 15.75 -24.95
N CYS A 28 -11.72 16.70 -24.24
CA CYS A 28 -10.29 16.93 -24.31
C CYS A 28 -9.61 15.64 -23.82
N VAL A 29 -9.18 14.79 -24.77
CA VAL A 29 -8.47 13.56 -24.48
C VAL A 29 -7.14 13.96 -23.87
N THR A 30 -7.08 13.95 -22.54
CA THR A 30 -5.84 14.22 -21.81
C THR A 30 -4.92 13.02 -22.06
N PRO A 31 -3.68 13.23 -22.54
CA PRO A 31 -2.74 12.14 -22.72
C PRO A 31 -2.58 11.37 -21.40
N PRO A 32 -2.49 10.03 -21.45
CA PRO A 32 -2.29 9.25 -20.23
C PRO A 32 -1.01 9.71 -19.54
N ALA A 33 -1.12 9.99 -18.23
CA ALA A 33 0.03 10.39 -17.43
C ALA A 33 1.12 9.31 -17.53
N LYS A 34 2.37 9.72 -17.76
CA LYS A 34 3.50 8.79 -17.78
C LYS A 34 3.58 8.04 -16.45
N ALA A 35 3.65 6.70 -16.52
CA ALA A 35 3.83 5.87 -15.35
C ALA A 35 5.12 6.24 -14.62
N VAL A 36 5.04 6.37 -13.30
CA VAL A 36 6.22 6.59 -12.46
C VAL A 36 7.05 5.29 -12.47
N PRO A 37 8.35 5.34 -12.83
CA PRO A 37 9.17 4.14 -12.94
C PRO A 37 9.46 3.54 -11.56
N ARG A 38 9.77 2.24 -11.52
CA ARG A 38 10.30 1.58 -10.32
C ARG A 38 11.64 2.20 -9.93
N CYS A 39 11.87 2.34 -8.63
CA CYS A 39 13.14 2.80 -8.10
C CYS A 39 14.24 1.79 -8.45
N ALA A 40 15.35 2.26 -9.03
CA ALA A 40 16.55 1.44 -9.09
C ALA A 40 17.08 1.23 -7.67
N GLU A 41 17.37 -0.01 -7.28
CA GLU A 41 17.80 -0.36 -5.93
C GLU A 41 19.00 0.48 -5.44
N ARG A 42 19.99 0.74 -6.32
CA ARG A 42 21.16 1.60 -6.03
C ARG A 42 20.81 3.03 -5.61
N ASN A 43 19.61 3.51 -5.94
CA ASN A 43 19.14 4.84 -5.56
C ASN A 43 18.37 4.81 -4.22
N LEU A 44 18.17 3.64 -3.63
CA LEU A 44 17.47 3.49 -2.36
C LEU A 44 18.47 3.29 -1.23
N SER A 45 18.15 3.83 -0.06
CA SER A 45 18.76 3.41 1.20
C SER A 45 17.68 2.82 2.09
N LEU A 46 17.86 1.56 2.49
CA LEU A 46 17.05 0.94 3.52
C LEU A 46 17.76 1.01 4.87
N LYS A 47 17.00 1.36 5.90
CA LYS A 47 17.43 1.33 7.31
C LYS A 47 16.42 0.57 8.13
N VAL A 48 16.92 -0.21 9.08
CA VAL A 48 16.14 -0.93 10.07
C VAL A 48 16.65 -0.55 11.44
N THR A 49 15.75 -0.21 12.36
CA THR A 49 16.07 0.13 13.75
C THR A 49 15.08 -0.54 14.68
N ALA A 50 15.47 -0.76 15.93
CA ALA A 50 14.51 -1.09 16.98
C ALA A 50 13.48 0.05 17.11
N ALA A 51 12.21 -0.32 17.29
CA ALA A 51 11.15 0.64 17.59
C ALA A 51 11.04 0.85 19.12
N PRO A 52 10.38 1.94 19.57
CA PRO A 52 10.09 2.14 20.99
C PRO A 52 9.16 1.05 21.57
N THR A 53 8.30 0.47 20.74
CA THR A 53 7.43 -0.64 21.12
C THR A 53 8.26 -1.93 21.23
N PRO A 54 8.09 -2.71 22.32
CA PRO A 54 8.75 -4.01 22.45
C PRO A 54 8.47 -4.92 21.25
N ASP A 55 9.48 -5.71 20.86
CA ASP A 55 9.39 -6.68 19.76
C ASP A 55 8.94 -6.08 18.40
N ALA A 56 9.13 -4.77 18.22
CA ALA A 56 8.84 -4.06 16.99
C ALA A 56 10.10 -3.43 16.38
N LEU A 57 10.12 -3.33 15.05
CA LEU A 57 11.18 -2.72 14.27
C LEU A 57 10.63 -1.63 13.36
N THR A 58 11.34 -0.51 13.25
CA THR A 58 11.03 0.54 12.29
C THR A 58 11.87 0.34 11.03
N LEU A 59 11.19 0.35 9.88
CA LEU A 59 11.79 0.33 8.57
C LEU A 59 11.74 1.74 7.99
N ARG A 60 12.81 2.14 7.31
CA ARG A 60 12.87 3.38 6.53
C ARG A 60 13.47 3.08 5.17
N VAL A 61 12.78 3.46 4.10
CA VAL A 61 13.35 3.51 2.76
C VAL A 61 13.46 4.97 2.32
N THR A 62 14.63 5.37 1.81
CA THR A 62 14.88 6.72 1.30
C THR A 62 15.20 6.65 -0.18
N ASN A 63 14.56 7.48 -0.99
CA ASN A 63 14.92 7.66 -2.39
C ASN A 63 16.00 8.76 -2.50
N ASN A 64 17.25 8.35 -2.71
CA ASN A 64 18.38 9.25 -2.94
C ASN A 64 18.56 9.63 -4.43
N GLY A 65 17.66 9.16 -5.30
CA GLY A 65 17.61 9.56 -6.70
C GLY A 65 17.11 10.99 -6.90
N ARG A 66 17.19 11.47 -8.15
CA ARG A 66 16.79 12.83 -8.53
C ARG A 66 15.31 12.98 -8.89
N THR A 67 14.61 11.87 -9.12
CA THR A 67 13.19 11.84 -9.51
C THR A 67 12.39 10.95 -8.58
N ALA A 68 11.08 11.19 -8.51
CA ALA A 68 10.17 10.26 -7.87
C ALA A 68 10.21 8.91 -8.61
N CYS A 69 10.05 7.84 -7.84
CA CYS A 69 9.98 6.47 -8.34
C CYS A 69 9.03 5.66 -7.45
N THR A 70 8.79 4.40 -7.80
CA THR A 70 7.94 3.50 -7.02
C THR A 70 8.72 2.33 -6.44
N VAL A 71 8.31 1.93 -5.23
CA VAL A 71 8.66 0.63 -4.63
C VAL A 71 7.38 -0.20 -4.50
N ASP A 72 7.45 -1.44 -4.03
CA ASP A 72 6.24 -2.16 -3.66
C ASP A 72 5.63 -1.54 -2.40
N ARG A 73 4.31 -1.45 -2.34
CA ARG A 73 3.57 -0.91 -1.18
C ARG A 73 3.70 -1.76 0.08
N ILE A 74 4.09 -3.02 -0.07
CA ILE A 74 4.36 -3.97 1.01
C ILE A 74 5.89 -4.16 1.09
N PRO A 75 6.54 -3.79 2.21
CA PRO A 75 7.93 -4.18 2.42
C PRO A 75 8.06 -5.70 2.48
N THR A 76 9.08 -6.24 1.84
CA THR A 76 9.45 -7.65 2.01
C THR A 76 10.35 -7.78 3.23
N VAL A 77 9.92 -8.54 4.24
CA VAL A 77 10.68 -8.75 5.48
C VAL A 77 10.80 -10.25 5.75
N THR A 78 12.02 -10.74 5.87
CA THR A 78 12.34 -12.16 6.12
C THR A 78 13.17 -12.30 7.40
N PHE A 79 13.15 -13.47 8.00
CA PHE A 79 13.69 -13.71 9.35
C PHE A 79 14.67 -14.89 9.34
N GLY A 80 15.96 -14.61 9.21
CA GLY A 80 17.00 -15.64 9.13
C GLY A 80 16.67 -16.72 8.09
N ASN A 81 16.64 -17.98 8.54
CA ASN A 81 16.26 -19.15 7.76
C ASN A 81 14.80 -19.60 7.98
N LEU A 82 13.97 -18.77 8.59
CA LEU A 82 12.54 -19.09 8.74
C LEU A 82 11.84 -18.92 7.40
N ASP A 83 10.91 -19.83 7.13
CA ASP A 83 10.08 -19.76 5.95
C ASP A 83 9.07 -18.61 6.07
N GLY A 84 8.82 -17.94 4.95
CA GLY A 84 7.81 -16.89 4.83
C GLY A 84 8.29 -15.50 5.22
N ALA A 85 7.67 -14.51 4.57
CA ALA A 85 7.87 -13.10 4.88
C ALA A 85 6.82 -12.60 5.88
N ALA A 86 7.07 -11.46 6.52
CA ALA A 86 6.06 -10.78 7.32
C ALA A 86 4.81 -10.48 6.47
N ARG A 87 3.63 -10.78 7.01
CA ARG A 87 2.36 -10.54 6.29
C ARG A 87 1.96 -9.06 6.44
N PRO A 88 1.42 -8.41 5.38
CA PRO A 88 0.90 -7.07 5.53
C PRO A 88 -0.30 -7.05 6.47
N ASN A 89 -0.34 -6.08 7.38
CA ASN A 89 -1.49 -5.74 8.20
C ASN A 89 -1.75 -4.22 8.12
N PRO A 90 -2.90 -3.77 7.59
CA PRO A 90 -4.00 -4.57 7.03
C PRO A 90 -3.56 -5.41 5.82
N PRO A 91 -4.27 -6.51 5.50
CA PRO A 91 -4.02 -7.28 4.29
C PRO A 91 -4.08 -6.37 3.04
N ALA A 92 -3.12 -6.56 2.14
CA ALA A 92 -3.04 -5.82 0.90
C ALA A 92 -2.36 -6.69 -0.16
N ASP A 93 -2.67 -6.40 -1.43
CA ASP A 93 -1.94 -6.92 -2.57
C ASP A 93 -0.74 -6.02 -2.89
N SER A 94 0.25 -6.60 -3.57
CA SER A 94 1.35 -5.85 -4.18
C SER A 94 0.86 -4.71 -5.06
N GLY A 95 1.64 -3.65 -5.13
CA GLY A 95 1.31 -2.48 -5.94
C GLY A 95 2.28 -1.33 -5.73
N PRO A 96 2.25 -0.29 -6.58
CA PRO A 96 3.21 0.79 -6.48
C PRO A 96 2.97 1.67 -5.25
N TYR A 97 4.04 2.00 -4.54
CA TYR A 97 4.11 3.08 -3.57
C TYR A 97 5.10 4.13 -4.03
N ARG A 98 4.63 5.36 -4.25
CA ARG A 98 5.46 6.45 -4.77
C ARG A 98 6.33 7.05 -3.66
N VAL A 99 7.64 7.09 -3.88
CA VAL A 99 8.61 7.78 -3.01
C VAL A 99 9.18 8.97 -3.79
N ALA A 100 8.93 10.18 -3.32
CA ALA A 100 9.47 11.39 -3.94
C ALA A 100 11.00 11.46 -3.78
N ALA A 101 11.67 12.14 -4.71
CA ALA A 101 13.12 12.36 -4.64
C ALA A 101 13.52 13.00 -3.30
N GLY A 102 14.56 12.48 -2.66
CA GLY A 102 15.05 12.95 -1.36
C GLY A 102 14.14 12.64 -0.17
N THR A 103 13.00 11.98 -0.37
CA THR A 103 12.05 11.68 0.72
C THR A 103 12.19 10.26 1.22
N SER A 104 11.56 9.98 2.37
CA SER A 104 11.51 8.65 2.96
C SER A 104 10.10 8.18 3.19
N ALA A 105 9.95 6.86 3.15
CA ALA A 105 8.77 6.16 3.60
C ALA A 105 9.13 5.21 4.75
N TYR A 106 8.15 4.94 5.60
CA TYR A 106 8.34 4.21 6.84
C TYR A 106 7.31 3.09 6.96
N ALA A 107 7.72 1.99 7.58
CA ALA A 107 6.85 0.90 7.95
C ALA A 107 7.30 0.33 9.29
N THR A 108 6.44 -0.44 9.95
CA THR A 108 6.79 -1.15 11.18
C THR A 108 6.55 -2.63 11.01
N VAL A 109 7.51 -3.41 11.50
CA VAL A 109 7.39 -4.85 11.68
C VAL A 109 7.05 -5.10 13.13
N LEU A 110 5.99 -5.85 13.37
CA LEU A 110 5.54 -6.27 14.70
C LEU A 110 5.68 -7.77 14.80
N ALA A 111 6.39 -8.24 15.82
CA ALA A 111 6.20 -9.58 16.33
C ALA A 111 5.19 -9.51 17.48
N PRO A 112 3.99 -10.10 17.36
CA PRO A 112 3.01 -10.12 18.44
C PRO A 112 3.56 -10.70 19.76
N PRO A 113 3.07 -10.22 20.92
CA PRO A 113 3.51 -10.68 22.23
C PRO A 113 3.21 -12.17 22.40
N THR A 114 4.14 -12.83 23.08
CA THR A 114 4.55 -14.21 22.83
C THR A 114 3.58 -15.33 23.19
N PRO A 115 3.34 -16.27 22.25
CA PRO A 115 2.90 -17.64 22.55
C PRO A 115 4.10 -18.61 22.73
N ALA A 116 3.81 -19.88 23.01
CA ALA A 116 4.79 -20.94 23.29
C ALA A 116 5.78 -21.22 22.15
N ASP A 117 5.46 -20.83 20.92
CA ASP A 117 6.21 -21.21 19.70
C ASP A 117 7.14 -20.13 19.13
N VAL A 118 7.47 -19.12 19.92
CA VAL A 118 8.37 -18.04 19.47
C VAL A 118 9.72 -18.58 19.02
N ARG A 119 10.12 -18.19 17.81
CA ARG A 119 11.47 -18.45 17.28
C ARG A 119 12.34 -17.22 17.52
N VAL A 120 13.66 -17.45 17.56
CA VAL A 120 14.64 -16.39 17.75
C VAL A 120 15.64 -16.44 16.61
N VAL A 121 15.73 -15.35 15.85
CA VAL A 121 16.63 -15.24 14.70
C VAL A 121 17.75 -14.24 14.96
N ARG A 122 18.88 -14.43 14.27
CA ARG A 122 20.08 -13.59 14.42
C ARG A 122 20.16 -12.45 13.43
N ASP A 123 19.42 -12.54 12.33
CA ASP A 123 19.37 -11.54 11.29
C ASP A 123 17.98 -11.48 10.65
N ILE A 124 17.70 -10.36 10.01
CA ILE A 124 16.50 -10.10 9.23
C ILE A 124 16.91 -9.57 7.86
N GLY A 125 16.18 -9.97 6.83
CA GLY A 125 16.27 -9.39 5.49
C GLY A 125 15.12 -8.41 5.25
N VAL A 126 15.42 -7.24 4.68
CA VAL A 126 14.41 -6.23 4.34
C VAL A 126 14.65 -5.70 2.94
N ALA A 127 13.62 -5.72 2.09
CA ALA A 127 13.62 -5.11 0.77
C ALA A 127 12.39 -4.22 0.59
N ALA A 128 12.55 -3.11 -0.16
CA ALA A 128 11.44 -2.20 -0.46
C ALA A 128 10.57 -2.67 -1.64
N ASP A 129 11.10 -3.56 -2.48
CA ASP A 129 10.40 -4.18 -3.61
C ASP A 129 10.86 -5.64 -3.68
N PRO A 130 9.97 -6.62 -3.93
CA PRO A 130 10.34 -8.03 -4.05
C PRO A 130 11.39 -8.33 -5.13
N ALA A 131 11.55 -7.45 -6.13
CA ALA A 131 12.57 -7.57 -7.16
C ALA A 131 13.97 -7.10 -6.70
N HIS A 132 14.10 -6.53 -5.51
CA HIS A 132 15.36 -6.03 -4.95
C HIS A 132 16.01 -7.05 -4.02
N HIS A 133 17.33 -7.00 -3.91
CA HIS A 133 18.07 -7.83 -2.95
C HIS A 133 17.86 -7.38 -1.49
N GLY A 134 17.67 -6.09 -1.27
CA GLY A 134 17.45 -5.49 0.03
C GLY A 134 18.71 -5.41 0.88
N VAL A 135 18.50 -5.33 2.20
CA VAL A 135 19.56 -5.30 3.21
C VAL A 135 19.35 -6.43 4.20
N ARG A 136 20.44 -6.96 4.76
CA ARG A 136 20.41 -7.83 5.94
C ARG A 136 20.96 -7.09 7.14
N VAL A 137 20.26 -7.19 8.27
CA VAL A 137 20.61 -6.51 9.51
C VAL A 137 20.65 -7.54 10.64
N THR A 138 21.71 -7.51 11.43
CA THR A 138 21.84 -8.44 12.57
C THR A 138 21.06 -7.93 13.77
N ALA A 139 20.55 -8.84 14.59
CA ALA A 139 19.92 -8.51 15.86
C ALA A 139 20.87 -7.70 16.77
N ALA A 140 22.16 -8.03 16.76
CA ALA A 140 23.17 -7.29 17.52
C ALA A 140 23.27 -5.82 17.08
N SER A 141 23.27 -5.52 15.77
CA SER A 141 23.26 -4.15 15.25
C SER A 141 21.96 -3.37 15.55
N LEU A 142 20.89 -4.08 15.93
CA LEU A 142 19.63 -3.49 16.38
C LEU A 142 19.57 -3.29 17.91
N GLY A 143 20.64 -3.62 18.65
CA GLY A 143 20.62 -3.60 20.11
C GLY A 143 19.86 -4.77 20.74
N LEU A 144 19.64 -5.85 19.98
CA LEU A 144 18.91 -7.06 20.39
C LEU A 144 19.89 -8.24 20.48
N PRO A 145 20.80 -8.29 21.48
CA PRO A 145 21.86 -9.31 21.54
C PRO A 145 21.33 -10.74 21.72
N LYS A 146 20.11 -10.87 22.26
CA LYS A 146 19.42 -12.15 22.41
C LYS A 146 18.76 -12.64 21.13
N GLY A 147 18.73 -11.83 20.06
CA GLY A 147 18.05 -12.14 18.80
C GLY A 147 16.73 -11.39 18.64
N VAL A 148 16.16 -11.46 17.44
CA VAL A 148 14.79 -10.98 17.14
C VAL A 148 13.82 -12.11 17.41
N ARG A 149 12.80 -11.85 18.23
CA ARG A 149 11.72 -12.81 18.51
C ARG A 149 10.71 -12.76 17.38
N VAL A 150 10.29 -13.92 16.89
CA VAL A 150 9.42 -14.05 15.72
C VAL A 150 8.32 -15.07 16.00
N TYR A 151 7.08 -14.63 15.83
CA TYR A 151 5.88 -15.46 15.78
C TYR A 151 4.85 -14.72 14.92
N ASP A 152 4.31 -15.34 13.88
CA ASP A 152 3.33 -14.73 12.96
C ASP A 152 3.62 -13.25 12.64
N PRO A 153 4.83 -12.91 12.14
CA PRO A 153 5.24 -11.53 12.00
C PRO A 153 4.34 -10.78 11.01
N VAL A 154 3.98 -9.55 11.37
CA VAL A 154 3.22 -8.65 10.49
C VAL A 154 3.99 -7.37 10.22
N THR A 155 3.75 -6.78 9.06
CA THR A 155 4.29 -5.47 8.68
C THR A 155 3.17 -4.51 8.32
N THR A 156 3.32 -3.24 8.67
CA THR A 156 2.47 -2.19 8.09
C THR A 156 2.85 -1.97 6.62
N LEU A 157 1.96 -1.32 5.89
CA LEU A 157 2.30 -0.73 4.59
C LEU A 157 3.24 0.47 4.77
N TRP A 158 3.87 0.90 3.68
CA TRP A 158 4.64 2.15 3.67
C TRP A 158 3.76 3.38 3.93
N GLY A 159 4.24 4.27 4.79
CA GLY A 159 3.62 5.55 5.13
C GLY A 159 4.63 6.71 5.09
N PRO A 160 4.15 7.97 5.02
CA PRO A 160 5.01 9.14 4.90
C PRO A 160 5.71 9.53 6.22
N LYS A 161 5.28 8.95 7.35
CA LYS A 161 5.80 9.26 8.68
C LYS A 161 6.15 7.96 9.39
N ALA A 162 7.16 8.03 10.25
CA ALA A 162 7.35 6.98 11.23
C ALA A 162 6.10 6.90 12.13
N PRO A 163 5.66 5.69 12.49
CA PRO A 163 4.56 5.50 13.44
C PRO A 163 4.95 5.89 14.87
#